data_AF-A0A4U3LK68-F1
#
_entry.id   AF-A0A4U3LK68-F1
#
_cell.length_a   1.000
_cell.length_b   1.000
_cell.length_c   1.000
_cell.angle_alpha   90.00
_cell.angle_beta   90.00
_cell.angle_gamma   90.00
#
_symmetry.space_group_name_H-M   'P 1'
#
loop_
_entity.id
_entity.type
_entity.pdbx_description
1 polymer ?
#
loop_
_entity_poly.entity_id
_entity_poly.type
_entity_poly.pdbx_seq_one_letter_code
_entity_poly.pdbx_strand_id
1 'polypeptide(L)'
;MNTQLEPPRVPPLSAAERSRLRNQVMDRTRPGDHRPGRRWIAPAVAVGAVAAVVAGTLVVTQKSPDDTGAAGTSTVSPEAKVGVDLGPVPQADVAKIVADCQFPDEPGPAQLVWSRHVRGITKDSTALVAVALDTNKATTQPPVINGHRKPGGGGAPSTAKLGYRYCMTRTPPSGKLGAIGAVGRVDDKAWRTQPTQQRALVALGTTDGDFTNDLTTLQSWRLYRAHPDVAQVEARYVLNGKTGPWTSGVVSDGFAYIEVQANGKFTVGQKLKTEVRAFDAKGHQLPI
;
A
#
# COMPACT_ATOMS: atom_id res chain seq x y z
N MET A 1 -46.77 -15.37 -1.94
CA MET A 1 -45.85 -14.98 -0.85
C MET A 1 -45.67 -13.47 -0.94
N ASN A 2 -46.29 -12.71 -0.04
CA ASN A 2 -46.30 -11.24 -0.11
C ASN A 2 -45.07 -10.66 0.60
N THR A 3 -44.19 -10.01 -0.16
CA THR A 3 -43.08 -9.21 0.36
C THR A 3 -43.43 -7.73 0.22
N GLN A 4 -44.21 -7.21 1.17
CA GLN A 4 -44.32 -5.77 1.40
C GLN A 4 -43.79 -5.50 2.81
N LEU A 5 -42.50 -5.17 2.89
CA LEU A 5 -41.90 -4.56 4.07
C LEU A 5 -42.09 -3.04 3.92
N GLU A 6 -43.21 -2.54 4.40
CA GLU A 6 -43.43 -1.10 4.52
C GLU A 6 -42.45 -0.57 5.60
N PRO A 7 -41.57 0.39 5.27
CA PRO A 7 -40.59 0.88 6.24
C PRO A 7 -41.29 1.58 7.40
N PRO A 8 -40.77 1.45 8.64
CA PRO A 8 -41.39 2.06 9.81
C PRO A 8 -41.44 3.58 9.64
N ARG A 9 -42.63 4.15 9.86
CA ARG A 9 -42.84 5.61 9.77
C ARG A 9 -42.06 6.28 10.90
N VAL A 10 -41.02 7.01 10.52
CA VAL A 10 -40.25 7.83 11.47
C VAL A 10 -41.02 9.12 11.73
N PRO A 11 -41.31 9.48 13.00
CA PRO A 11 -41.95 10.75 13.33
C PRO A 11 -41.12 11.95 12.83
N PRO A 12 -41.76 13.01 12.32
CA PRO A 12 -41.03 14.19 11.87
C PRO A 12 -40.37 14.89 13.05
N LEU A 13 -39.08 15.20 12.92
CA LEU A 13 -38.34 15.98 13.91
C LEU A 13 -38.94 17.38 14.08
N SER A 14 -39.10 17.79 15.34
CA SER A 14 -39.50 19.15 15.68
C SER A 14 -38.47 20.18 15.20
N ALA A 15 -38.88 21.45 15.07
CA ALA A 15 -37.97 22.53 14.67
C ALA A 15 -36.80 22.70 15.66
N ALA A 16 -37.05 22.50 16.96
CA ALA A 16 -36.05 22.58 18.01
C ALA A 16 -35.00 21.46 17.92
N GLU A 17 -35.42 20.22 17.65
CA GLU A 17 -34.51 19.08 17.46
C GLU A 17 -33.65 19.24 16.21
N ARG A 18 -34.24 19.71 15.10
CA ARG A 18 -33.49 20.04 13.89
C ARG A 18 -32.45 21.13 14.14
N SER A 19 -32.78 22.17 14.91
CA SER A 19 -31.82 23.22 15.25
C SER A 19 -30.67 22.70 16.13
N ARG A 20 -30.95 21.82 17.11
CA ARG A 20 -29.91 21.21 17.94
C ARG A 20 -28.96 20.35 17.11
N LEU A 21 -29.49 19.47 16.25
CA LEU A 21 -28.69 18.62 15.38
C LEU A 21 -27.81 19.46 14.45
N ARG A 22 -28.35 20.54 13.88
CA ARG A 22 -27.58 21.46 13.03
C ARG A 22 -26.41 22.10 13.78
N ASN A 23 -26.63 22.62 14.99
CA ASN A 23 -25.55 23.21 15.78
C ASN A 23 -24.48 22.18 16.15
N GLN A 24 -24.89 20.96 16.51
CA GLN A 24 -23.98 19.89 16.88
C GLN A 24 -23.10 19.43 15.69
N VAL A 25 -23.66 19.42 14.48
CA VAL A 25 -22.91 19.16 13.25
C VAL A 25 -21.93 20.30 12.97
N MET A 26 -22.38 21.57 13.06
CA MET A 26 -21.51 22.72 12.80
C MET A 26 -20.33 22.80 13.78
N ASP A 27 -20.55 22.52 15.07
CA ASP A 27 -19.49 22.49 16.08
C ASP A 27 -18.47 21.37 15.83
N ARG A 28 -18.90 20.19 15.35
CA ARG A 28 -17.98 19.12 14.95
C ARG A 28 -17.18 19.44 13.70
N THR A 29 -17.73 20.23 12.79
CA THR A 29 -17.06 20.61 11.54
C THR A 29 -16.20 21.85 11.67
N ARG A 30 -16.23 22.56 12.81
CA ARG A 30 -15.40 23.75 13.02
C ARG A 30 -13.93 23.31 13.13
N PRO A 31 -13.03 23.80 12.27
CA PRO A 31 -11.60 23.53 12.41
C PRO A 31 -11.15 24.08 13.76
N GLY A 32 -10.69 23.20 14.64
CA GLY A 32 -10.11 23.62 15.91
C GLY A 32 -8.84 24.42 15.66
N ASP A 33 -8.85 25.70 15.99
CA ASP A 33 -7.64 26.54 16.11
C ASP A 33 -6.80 26.05 17.30
N HIS A 34 -6.20 24.89 17.17
CA HIS A 34 -5.12 24.45 18.04
C HIS A 34 -3.82 24.89 17.39
N ARG A 35 -3.30 26.05 17.82
CA ARG A 35 -1.93 26.47 17.55
C ARG A 35 -0.98 25.69 18.47
N PRO A 36 -0.20 24.71 18.00
CA PRO A 36 0.95 24.25 18.77
C PRO A 36 2.05 25.31 18.70
N GLY A 37 2.49 25.79 19.86
CA GLY A 37 3.64 26.67 19.98
C GLY A 37 4.89 26.05 19.35
N ARG A 38 5.40 26.69 18.29
CA ARG A 38 6.70 26.39 17.68
C ARG A 38 7.82 26.72 18.66
N ARG A 39 8.55 25.71 19.14
CA ARG A 39 9.95 25.88 19.59
C ARG A 39 10.85 25.37 18.47
N TRP A 40 11.55 26.29 17.81
CA TRP A 40 12.61 25.98 16.86
C TRP A 40 13.85 25.55 17.64
N ILE A 41 14.40 24.38 17.32
CA ILE A 41 15.77 24.00 17.68
C ILE A 41 16.46 23.73 16.34
N ALA A 42 17.43 24.58 16.00
CA ALA A 42 18.26 24.43 14.81
C ALA A 42 19.31 23.33 15.04
N PRO A 43 19.50 22.39 14.11
CA PRO A 43 20.68 21.53 14.14
C PRO A 43 21.85 22.22 13.44
N ALA A 44 22.96 22.31 14.18
CA ALA A 44 24.25 22.78 13.68
C ALA A 44 24.82 21.80 12.63
N VAL A 45 25.35 22.39 11.54
CA VAL A 45 26.05 21.68 10.47
C VAL A 45 27.48 21.39 10.95
N ALA A 46 27.89 20.12 10.94
CA ALA A 46 29.29 19.73 11.06
C ALA A 46 29.78 19.24 9.69
N VAL A 47 30.64 20.03 9.06
CA VAL A 47 31.37 19.69 7.84
C VAL A 47 32.60 18.87 8.23
N GLY A 48 32.72 17.66 7.70
CA GLY A 48 33.92 16.82 7.77
C GLY A 48 34.36 16.44 6.36
N ALA A 49 35.59 16.79 6.01
CA ALA A 49 36.14 16.77 4.67
C ALA A 49 36.66 15.40 4.18
N VAL A 50 36.48 15.18 2.87
CA VAL A 50 37.33 14.52 1.84
C VAL A 50 38.19 13.29 2.19
N ALA A 51 38.01 12.22 1.40
CA ALA A 51 39.15 11.44 0.90
C ALA A 51 38.87 10.72 -0.44
N ALA A 52 39.82 10.91 -1.36
CA ALA A 52 40.31 10.04 -2.43
C ALA A 52 39.41 9.66 -3.63
N VAL A 53 39.78 10.25 -4.76
CA VAL A 53 39.52 9.80 -6.13
C VAL A 53 40.33 8.54 -6.43
N VAL A 54 39.69 7.49 -6.95
CA VAL A 54 40.35 6.45 -7.73
C VAL A 54 39.69 6.41 -9.11
N ALA A 55 40.40 6.97 -10.09
CA ALA A 55 40.11 6.80 -11.49
C ALA A 55 40.58 5.40 -11.93
N GLY A 56 39.66 4.47 -12.08
CA GLY A 56 39.89 3.19 -12.75
C GLY A 56 39.22 3.21 -14.12
N THR A 57 39.98 3.45 -15.18
CA THR A 57 39.53 3.20 -16.56
C THR A 57 39.46 1.69 -16.79
N LEU A 58 38.26 1.14 -16.83
CA LEU A 58 38.04 -0.25 -17.26
C LEU A 58 37.80 -0.22 -18.77
N VAL A 59 38.85 -0.53 -19.53
CA VAL A 59 38.75 -0.88 -20.95
C VAL A 59 38.15 -2.29 -21.00
N VAL A 60 36.86 -2.41 -21.32
CA VAL A 60 36.28 -3.67 -21.75
C VAL A 60 36.52 -3.77 -23.25
N THR A 61 37.51 -4.55 -23.64
CA THR A 61 37.68 -5.00 -25.01
C THR A 61 36.50 -5.91 -25.37
N GLN A 62 35.53 -5.37 -26.12
CA GLN A 62 34.60 -6.19 -26.87
C GLN A 62 35.40 -7.00 -27.89
N LYS A 63 35.39 -8.32 -27.72
CA LYS A 63 35.77 -9.26 -28.78
C LYS A 63 34.63 -10.27 -28.91
N SER A 64 33.66 -9.94 -29.75
CA SER A 64 32.77 -10.93 -30.35
C SER A 64 33.36 -11.30 -31.71
N PRO A 65 33.46 -12.60 -32.06
CA PRO A 65 33.73 -12.98 -33.43
C PRO A 65 32.52 -12.64 -34.30
N ASP A 66 32.84 -12.21 -35.52
CA ASP A 66 31.89 -11.95 -36.60
C ASP A 66 30.97 -13.14 -36.83
N ASP A 67 29.67 -12.93 -36.66
CA ASP A 67 28.66 -13.67 -37.40
C ASP A 67 27.66 -12.68 -37.99
N THR A 68 27.49 -12.86 -39.29
CA THR A 68 26.82 -11.96 -40.22
C THR A 68 25.31 -12.16 -40.13
N GLY A 69 24.56 -11.05 -40.03
CA GLY A 69 23.18 -11.00 -40.52
C GLY A 69 22.07 -11.24 -39.50
N ALA A 70 21.59 -10.15 -38.89
CA ALA A 70 20.18 -9.75 -38.82
C ALA A 70 20.07 -8.64 -37.76
N ALA A 71 19.62 -7.46 -38.18
CA ALA A 71 19.21 -6.42 -37.26
C ALA A 71 18.02 -6.93 -36.44
N GLY A 72 18.30 -7.47 -35.25
CA GLY A 72 17.30 -7.77 -34.25
C GLY A 72 16.72 -6.46 -33.74
N THR A 73 15.67 -5.98 -34.38
CA THR A 73 14.68 -5.13 -33.72
C THR A 73 14.30 -5.85 -32.43
N SER A 74 14.73 -5.30 -31.30
CA SER A 74 14.10 -5.59 -30.02
C SER A 74 12.64 -5.14 -30.16
N THR A 75 11.79 -6.04 -30.64
CA THR A 75 10.35 -5.93 -30.54
C THR A 75 10.05 -5.90 -29.06
N VAL A 76 10.02 -4.69 -28.50
CA VAL A 76 9.23 -4.38 -27.33
C VAL A 76 7.81 -4.72 -27.77
N SER A 77 7.40 -5.95 -27.51
CA SER A 77 6.03 -6.38 -27.73
C SER A 77 5.16 -5.37 -26.98
N PRO A 78 4.15 -4.77 -27.64
CA PRO A 78 3.16 -3.99 -26.95
C PRO A 78 2.31 -4.98 -26.16
N GLU A 79 2.86 -5.52 -25.07
CA GLU A 79 2.04 -6.03 -23.99
C GLU A 79 1.13 -4.86 -23.63
N ALA A 80 -0.14 -5.03 -23.98
CA ALA A 80 -1.19 -4.08 -23.68
C ALA A 80 -1.00 -3.56 -22.26
N LYS A 81 -1.39 -2.31 -22.02
CA LYS A 81 -1.55 -1.73 -20.69
C LYS A 81 -2.58 -2.56 -19.89
N VAL A 82 -2.23 -3.78 -19.53
CA VAL A 82 -2.98 -4.64 -18.62
C VAL A 82 -2.72 -3.99 -17.27
N GLY A 83 -3.64 -3.13 -16.88
CA GLY A 83 -3.58 -2.45 -15.59
C GLY A 83 -3.43 -3.47 -14.48
N VAL A 84 -2.78 -3.06 -13.39
CA VAL A 84 -2.69 -3.88 -12.17
C VAL A 84 -4.09 -4.22 -11.64
N ASP A 85 -5.07 -3.36 -11.92
CA ASP A 85 -6.45 -3.48 -11.46
C ASP A 85 -7.28 -4.49 -12.27
N LEU A 86 -7.82 -5.50 -11.59
CA LEU A 86 -8.81 -6.44 -12.15
C LEU A 86 -10.24 -6.13 -11.67
N GLY A 87 -10.41 -5.09 -10.84
CA GLY A 87 -11.70 -4.66 -10.32
C GLY A 87 -11.91 -4.93 -8.82
N PRO A 88 -13.17 -4.87 -8.36
CA PRO A 88 -13.55 -5.27 -7.02
C PRO A 88 -13.26 -6.76 -6.76
N VAL A 89 -13.05 -7.13 -5.49
CA VAL A 89 -12.92 -8.54 -5.11
C VAL A 89 -14.22 -9.29 -5.45
N PRO A 90 -14.14 -10.45 -6.16
CA PRO A 90 -15.32 -11.26 -6.43
C PRO A 90 -16.04 -11.66 -5.13
N GLN A 91 -17.37 -11.65 -5.12
CA GLN A 91 -18.15 -11.93 -3.91
C GLN A 91 -17.81 -13.30 -3.28
N ALA A 92 -17.50 -14.30 -4.12
CA ALA A 92 -17.09 -15.63 -3.67
C ALA A 92 -15.76 -15.64 -2.88
N ASP A 93 -14.91 -14.63 -3.10
CA ASP A 93 -13.58 -14.53 -2.49
C ASP A 93 -13.55 -13.59 -1.27
N VAL A 94 -14.64 -12.88 -0.96
CA VAL A 94 -14.70 -11.94 0.17
C VAL A 94 -14.45 -12.63 1.51
N ALA A 95 -15.06 -13.80 1.74
CA ALA A 95 -14.85 -14.55 2.97
C ALA A 95 -13.39 -15.02 3.13
N LYS A 96 -12.75 -15.38 2.00
CA LYS A 96 -11.35 -15.81 1.97
C LYS A 96 -10.43 -14.67 2.38
N ILE A 97 -10.56 -13.49 1.76
CA ILE A 97 -9.70 -12.35 2.12
C ILE A 97 -9.95 -11.89 3.55
N VAL A 98 -11.20 -11.91 4.05
CA VAL A 98 -11.49 -11.62 5.47
C VAL A 98 -10.72 -12.56 6.40
N ALA A 99 -10.74 -13.86 6.11
CA ALA A 99 -10.02 -14.86 6.88
C ALA A 99 -8.50 -14.64 6.80
N ASP A 100 -7.97 -14.35 5.61
CA ASP A 100 -6.53 -14.09 5.42
C ASP A 100 -6.08 -12.81 6.14
N CYS A 101 -6.96 -11.80 6.26
CA CYS A 101 -6.67 -10.61 7.05
C CYS A 101 -6.73 -10.86 8.56
N GLN A 102 -7.26 -11.99 9.05
CA GLN A 102 -7.44 -12.27 10.48
C GLN A 102 -6.17 -12.82 11.13
N PHE A 103 -5.76 -12.28 12.29
CA PHE A 103 -4.69 -12.89 13.08
C PHE A 103 -5.25 -14.01 13.98
N PRO A 104 -4.48 -15.09 14.25
CA PRO A 104 -4.98 -16.28 14.97
C PRO A 104 -5.63 -16.00 16.33
N ASP A 105 -5.16 -15.00 17.07
CA ASP A 105 -5.59 -14.71 18.44
C ASP A 105 -6.72 -13.66 18.53
N GLU A 106 -7.34 -13.29 17.40
CA GLU A 106 -8.36 -12.24 17.37
C GLU A 106 -9.78 -12.82 17.39
N PRO A 107 -10.65 -12.37 18.32
CA PRO A 107 -12.02 -12.83 18.36
C PRO A 107 -12.77 -12.25 17.16
N GLY A 108 -13.32 -13.10 16.29
CA GLY A 108 -14.24 -12.66 15.23
C GLY A 108 -13.58 -12.10 13.95
N PRO A 109 -14.40 -11.98 12.87
CA PRO A 109 -13.90 -11.67 11.53
C PRO A 109 -13.39 -10.23 11.44
N ALA A 110 -12.36 -10.04 10.61
CA ALA A 110 -11.89 -8.72 10.24
C ALA A 110 -12.98 -7.95 9.47
N GLN A 111 -13.18 -6.67 9.79
CA GLN A 111 -14.02 -5.79 8.98
C GLN A 111 -13.19 -5.27 7.80
N LEU A 112 -13.57 -5.61 6.57
CA LEU A 112 -12.94 -5.02 5.38
C LEU A 112 -13.27 -3.52 5.31
N VAL A 113 -12.23 -2.72 5.12
CA VAL A 113 -12.31 -1.27 4.91
C VAL A 113 -12.14 -0.93 3.44
N TRP A 114 -11.28 -1.68 2.75
CA TRP A 114 -11.01 -1.53 1.33
C TRP A 114 -10.48 -2.85 0.78
N SER A 115 -10.80 -3.17 -0.47
CA SER A 115 -10.23 -4.35 -1.14
C SER A 115 -10.25 -4.23 -2.66
N ARG A 116 -9.31 -4.89 -3.34
CA ARG A 116 -9.25 -4.99 -4.80
C ARG A 116 -8.75 -6.36 -5.24
N HIS A 117 -9.21 -6.78 -6.41
CA HIS A 117 -8.63 -7.86 -7.18
C HIS A 117 -7.61 -7.27 -8.13
N VAL A 118 -6.38 -7.77 -8.09
CA VAL A 118 -5.26 -7.27 -8.89
C VAL A 118 -4.55 -8.42 -9.60
N ARG A 119 -3.80 -8.07 -10.65
CA ARG A 119 -2.91 -9.02 -11.32
C ARG A 119 -1.82 -9.49 -10.35
N GLY A 120 -1.39 -10.74 -10.45
CA GLY A 120 -0.31 -11.30 -9.63
C GLY A 120 1.08 -11.18 -10.27
N ILE A 121 2.06 -11.83 -9.62
CA ILE A 121 3.48 -11.80 -10.00
C ILE A 121 3.77 -12.49 -11.33
N THR A 122 2.96 -13.46 -11.73
CA THR A 122 2.99 -14.11 -13.05
C THR A 122 1.72 -13.82 -13.85
N LYS A 123 1.78 -14.01 -15.18
CA LYS A 123 0.66 -13.81 -16.11
C LYS A 123 -0.59 -14.62 -15.74
N ASP A 124 -0.40 -15.80 -15.14
CA ASP A 124 -1.47 -16.72 -14.77
C ASP A 124 -1.87 -16.60 -13.29
N SER A 125 -1.35 -15.59 -12.59
CA SER A 125 -1.67 -15.35 -11.18
C SER A 125 -2.43 -14.06 -10.96
N THR A 126 -3.24 -14.05 -9.92
CA THR A 126 -3.92 -12.87 -9.41
C THR A 126 -3.65 -12.71 -7.92
N ALA A 127 -3.86 -11.52 -7.38
CA ALA A 127 -3.86 -11.30 -5.95
C ALA A 127 -5.13 -10.56 -5.49
N LEU A 128 -5.55 -10.83 -4.27
CA LEU A 128 -6.56 -10.04 -3.58
C LEU A 128 -5.81 -9.19 -2.56
N VAL A 129 -6.02 -7.87 -2.57
CA VAL A 129 -5.36 -6.93 -1.65
C VAL A 129 -6.44 -6.24 -0.84
N ALA A 130 -6.24 -6.08 0.47
CA ALA A 130 -7.19 -5.38 1.33
C ALA A 130 -6.54 -4.60 2.45
N VAL A 131 -7.33 -3.65 2.96
CA VAL A 131 -7.20 -3.07 4.29
C VAL A 131 -8.37 -3.57 5.12
N ALA A 132 -8.09 -4.05 6.32
CA ALA A 132 -9.10 -4.47 7.27
C ALA A 132 -8.90 -3.85 8.66
N LEU A 133 -9.93 -3.92 9.48
CA LEU A 133 -9.96 -3.46 10.86
C LEU A 133 -10.28 -4.63 11.79
N ASP A 134 -9.56 -4.73 12.91
CA ASP A 134 -9.97 -5.53 14.06
C ASP A 134 -10.98 -4.73 14.90
N THR A 135 -12.26 -5.10 14.78
CA THR A 135 -13.36 -4.41 15.44
C THR A 135 -13.35 -4.56 16.96
N ASN A 136 -12.69 -5.58 17.51
CA ASN A 136 -12.66 -5.81 18.95
C ASN A 136 -11.59 -5.00 19.67
N LYS A 137 -10.49 -4.66 18.98
CA LYS A 137 -9.46 -3.74 19.49
C LYS A 137 -9.82 -2.27 19.32
N ALA A 138 -10.63 -1.92 18.32
CA ALA A 138 -11.07 -0.55 18.10
C ALA A 138 -11.81 0.06 19.31
N THR A 139 -12.44 -0.79 20.14
CA THR A 139 -13.25 -0.39 21.30
C THR A 139 -12.51 -0.47 22.65
N THR A 140 -11.37 -1.14 22.73
CA THR A 140 -10.61 -1.29 23.98
C THR A 140 -9.39 -0.39 23.99
N GLN A 141 -9.51 0.77 24.65
CA GLN A 141 -8.35 1.56 25.04
C GLN A 141 -7.45 0.66 25.92
N PRO A 142 -6.18 0.39 25.55
CA PRO A 142 -5.39 -0.56 26.32
C PRO A 142 -5.22 -0.01 27.75
N PRO A 143 -5.52 -0.80 28.79
CA PRO A 143 -5.23 -0.39 30.15
C PRO A 143 -3.74 -0.05 30.25
N VAL A 144 -3.42 1.05 30.93
CA VAL A 144 -2.04 1.45 31.21
C VAL A 144 -1.50 0.47 32.26
N ILE A 145 -0.97 -0.67 31.80
CA ILE A 145 -0.32 -1.64 32.69
C ILE A 145 1.16 -1.25 32.79
N ASN A 146 1.48 -0.52 33.85
CA ASN A 146 2.85 -0.33 34.31
C ASN A 146 3.33 -1.63 34.96
N GLY A 147 3.94 -2.54 34.19
CA GLY A 147 4.50 -3.76 34.78
C GLY A 147 4.93 -4.81 33.77
N HIS A 148 6.22 -5.14 33.77
CA HIS A 148 6.89 -6.34 33.25
C HIS A 148 6.18 -7.13 32.13
N ARG A 149 6.50 -6.83 30.87
CA ARG A 149 6.27 -7.79 29.77
C ARG A 149 7.32 -8.89 29.82
N LYS A 150 6.87 -10.15 29.92
CA LYS A 150 7.68 -11.33 29.62
C LYS A 150 8.14 -11.26 28.15
N PRO A 151 9.44 -11.47 27.85
CA PRO A 151 9.91 -11.61 26.48
C PRO A 151 9.27 -12.85 25.84
N GLY A 152 8.72 -12.73 24.64
CA GLY A 152 8.26 -13.87 23.83
C GLY A 152 6.75 -13.95 23.55
N GLY A 153 5.91 -13.16 24.22
CA GLY A 153 4.50 -13.03 23.83
C GLY A 153 4.36 -12.03 22.68
N GLY A 154 4.02 -12.51 21.48
CA GLY A 154 3.83 -11.73 20.24
C GLY A 154 2.66 -10.73 20.28
N GLY A 155 2.59 -9.90 21.32
CA GLY A 155 1.66 -8.79 21.40
C GLY A 155 1.89 -7.81 20.26
N ALA A 156 0.82 -7.14 19.82
CA ALA A 156 0.92 -6.09 18.81
C ALA A 156 2.00 -5.07 19.22
N PRO A 157 2.86 -4.64 18.27
CA PRO A 157 3.80 -3.56 18.54
C PRO A 157 3.03 -2.35 19.06
N SER A 158 3.63 -1.60 19.99
CA SER A 158 2.98 -0.45 20.64
C SER A 158 2.50 0.62 19.65
N THR A 159 2.97 0.54 18.41
CA THR A 159 2.71 1.46 17.32
C THR A 159 1.49 1.08 16.47
N ALA A 160 0.83 -0.07 16.67
CA ALA A 160 -0.30 -0.53 15.85
C ALA A 160 -1.53 -0.97 16.68
N LYS A 161 -2.01 -0.07 17.55
CA LYS A 161 -3.12 -0.34 18.48
C LYS A 161 -4.50 -0.12 17.86
N LEU A 162 -4.59 0.63 16.76
CA LEU A 162 -5.87 0.92 16.11
C LEU A 162 -6.49 -0.30 15.40
N GLY A 163 -5.76 -1.42 15.30
CA GLY A 163 -6.29 -2.66 14.74
C GLY A 163 -6.36 -2.68 13.21
N TYR A 164 -5.80 -1.69 12.52
CA TYR A 164 -5.72 -1.69 11.06
C TYR A 164 -4.61 -2.63 10.57
N ARG A 165 -4.89 -3.28 9.45
CA ARG A 165 -3.99 -4.23 8.80
C ARG A 165 -4.14 -4.19 7.30
N TYR A 166 -3.09 -4.60 6.63
CA TYR A 166 -3.13 -4.91 5.21
C TYR A 166 -2.93 -6.41 5.02
N CYS A 167 -3.49 -6.91 3.93
CA CYS A 167 -3.48 -8.31 3.58
C CYS A 167 -3.40 -8.41 2.06
N MET A 168 -2.63 -9.39 1.60
CA MET A 168 -2.54 -9.76 0.19
C MET A 168 -2.52 -11.27 0.09
N THR A 169 -3.39 -11.82 -0.74
CA THR A 169 -3.48 -13.27 -0.98
C THR A 169 -3.31 -13.55 -2.46
N ARG A 170 -2.37 -14.43 -2.83
CA ARG A 170 -2.14 -14.80 -4.22
C ARG A 170 -2.90 -16.07 -4.62
N THR A 171 -3.32 -16.12 -5.89
CA THR A 171 -3.97 -17.27 -6.51
C THR A 171 -3.28 -17.55 -7.85
N PRO A 172 -2.84 -18.79 -8.14
CA PRO A 172 -2.83 -19.94 -7.22
C PRO A 172 -1.88 -19.70 -6.03
N PRO A 173 -2.14 -20.30 -4.85
CA PRO A 173 -1.29 -20.16 -3.67
C PRO A 173 0.07 -20.90 -3.81
N SER A 174 0.50 -21.19 -5.03
CA SER A 174 1.59 -22.12 -5.26
C SER A 174 2.90 -21.56 -4.72
N GLY A 175 3.66 -22.41 -4.04
CA GLY A 175 5.03 -22.10 -3.63
C GLY A 175 5.87 -21.58 -4.79
N LYS A 176 5.59 -21.95 -6.06
CA LYS A 176 6.31 -21.44 -7.24
C LYS A 176 6.31 -19.90 -7.35
N LEU A 177 5.33 -19.21 -6.75
CA LEU A 177 5.25 -17.75 -6.69
C LEU A 177 6.13 -17.12 -5.57
N GLY A 178 6.81 -17.96 -4.78
CA GLY A 178 7.73 -17.67 -3.67
C GLY A 178 7.17 -16.93 -2.45
N ALA A 179 6.02 -16.24 -2.56
CA ALA A 179 5.27 -15.73 -1.41
C ALA A 179 3.75 -15.97 -1.59
N ILE A 180 3.14 -16.76 -0.71
CA ILE A 180 1.71 -17.15 -0.74
C ILE A 180 0.79 -15.93 -0.50
N GLY A 181 1.30 -14.94 0.21
CA GLY A 181 0.60 -13.73 0.58
C GLY A 181 1.42 -12.93 1.58
N ALA A 182 0.86 -11.81 2.04
CA ALA A 182 1.45 -10.98 3.07
C ALA A 182 0.34 -10.44 3.96
N VAL A 183 0.52 -10.53 5.27
CA VAL A 183 -0.37 -9.93 6.26
C VAL A 183 0.49 -9.11 7.21
N GLY A 184 0.11 -7.86 7.41
CA GLY A 184 0.87 -6.96 8.27
C GLY A 184 -0.03 -5.95 8.96
N ARG A 185 0.44 -5.46 10.11
CA ARG A 185 -0.24 -4.40 10.85
C ARG A 185 0.12 -3.04 10.27
N VAL A 186 -0.84 -2.15 10.23
CA VAL A 186 -0.63 -0.75 9.86
C VAL A 186 -0.26 0.02 11.13
N ASP A 187 0.84 0.78 11.08
CA ASP A 187 1.21 1.68 12.17
C ASP A 187 0.12 2.75 12.38
N ASP A 188 -0.26 2.99 13.63
CA ASP A 188 -1.21 4.02 14.05
C ASP A 188 -0.81 5.39 13.54
N LYS A 189 0.50 5.68 13.52
CA LYS A 189 1.03 6.94 12.97
C LYS A 189 0.75 7.02 11.46
N ALA A 190 1.01 5.96 10.71
CA ALA A 190 0.73 5.91 9.28
C ALA A 190 -0.78 6.05 9.03
N TRP A 191 -1.60 5.31 9.78
CA TRP A 191 -3.05 5.39 9.67
C TRP A 191 -3.61 6.78 9.99
N ARG A 192 -3.15 7.43 11.06
CA ARG A 192 -3.64 8.76 11.47
C ARG A 192 -3.16 9.88 10.57
N THR A 193 -2.03 9.70 9.89
CA THR A 193 -1.50 10.71 8.97
C THR A 193 -2.45 10.86 7.78
N GLN A 194 -3.09 12.02 7.69
CA GLN A 194 -3.96 12.36 6.56
C GLN A 194 -3.11 12.73 5.34
N PRO A 195 -3.39 12.17 4.15
CA PRO A 195 -2.87 12.73 2.90
C PRO A 195 -3.28 14.20 2.76
N THR A 196 -2.41 15.02 2.18
CA THR A 196 -2.65 16.45 1.92
C THR A 196 -2.27 16.78 0.48
N GLN A 197 -2.57 18.00 0.03
CA GLN A 197 -2.12 18.45 -1.30
C GLN A 197 -0.59 18.48 -1.45
N GLN A 198 0.15 18.73 -0.37
CA GLN A 198 1.63 18.69 -0.37
C GLN A 198 2.21 17.29 -0.13
N ARG A 199 1.36 16.31 0.15
CA ARG A 199 1.73 14.92 0.40
C ARG A 199 0.54 14.01 0.05
N ALA A 200 0.37 13.79 -1.23
CA ALA A 200 -0.83 13.17 -1.78
C ALA A 200 -0.96 11.68 -1.42
N LEU A 201 0.13 11.02 -0.99
CA LEU A 201 0.15 9.61 -0.61
C LEU A 201 0.77 9.39 0.78
N VAL A 202 0.17 8.51 1.57
CA VAL A 202 0.69 8.07 2.88
C VAL A 202 0.77 6.55 2.88
N ALA A 203 1.99 6.00 2.93
CA ALA A 203 2.20 4.56 2.90
C ALA A 203 1.64 3.87 4.16
N LEU A 204 0.91 2.78 3.96
CA LEU A 204 0.31 1.95 5.02
C LEU A 204 1.06 0.62 5.21
N GLY A 205 1.61 0.07 4.13
CA GLY A 205 2.27 -1.23 4.11
C GLY A 205 3.04 -1.43 2.81
N THR A 206 4.11 -2.22 2.86
CA THR A 206 5.04 -2.42 1.75
C THR A 206 5.65 -3.81 1.81
N THR A 207 5.97 -4.39 0.66
CA THR A 207 7.05 -5.37 0.55
C THR A 207 8.09 -4.82 -0.42
N ASP A 208 9.34 -4.83 0.02
CA ASP A 208 10.45 -4.29 -0.79
C ASP A 208 11.18 -5.41 -1.57
N GLY A 209 10.60 -6.62 -1.59
CA GLY A 209 11.13 -7.76 -2.35
C GLY A 209 10.41 -9.08 -2.04
N ASP A 210 9.50 -9.48 -2.92
CA ASP A 210 8.92 -10.83 -3.01
C ASP A 210 9.47 -11.51 -4.28
N PHE A 211 9.91 -12.76 -4.18
CA PHE A 211 10.50 -13.49 -5.30
C PHE A 211 9.58 -14.62 -5.77
N THR A 212 9.67 -15.01 -7.03
CA THR A 212 9.30 -16.38 -7.43
C THR A 212 10.33 -17.39 -6.92
N ASN A 213 9.95 -18.67 -6.80
CA ASN A 213 10.85 -19.70 -6.25
C ASN A 213 12.11 -19.94 -7.09
N ASP A 214 12.01 -19.75 -8.39
CA ASP A 214 13.11 -19.86 -9.34
C ASP A 214 13.98 -18.59 -9.39
N LEU A 215 13.65 -17.58 -8.58
CA LEU A 215 14.30 -16.28 -8.52
C LEU A 215 14.36 -15.58 -9.89
N THR A 216 13.40 -15.85 -10.77
CA THR A 216 13.32 -15.23 -12.10
C THR A 216 12.48 -13.96 -12.13
N THR A 217 11.66 -13.75 -11.11
CA THR A 217 10.82 -12.56 -10.93
C THR A 217 11.01 -12.02 -9.52
N LEU A 218 11.21 -10.71 -9.43
CA LEU A 218 11.25 -9.96 -8.19
C LEU A 218 10.15 -8.90 -8.24
N GLN A 219 9.30 -8.87 -7.22
CA GLN A 219 8.17 -7.97 -7.09
C GLN A 219 8.36 -7.07 -5.87
N SER A 220 7.86 -5.84 -5.96
CA SER A 220 7.58 -5.00 -4.81
C SER A 220 6.19 -4.41 -4.98
N TRP A 221 5.44 -4.31 -3.88
CA TRP A 221 4.15 -3.65 -3.86
C TRP A 221 4.03 -2.75 -2.64
N ARG A 222 3.14 -1.77 -2.74
CA ARG A 222 2.89 -0.84 -1.64
C ARG A 222 1.45 -0.36 -1.65
N LEU A 223 0.91 -0.19 -0.45
CA LEU A 223 -0.44 0.29 -0.21
C LEU A 223 -0.39 1.66 0.46
N TYR A 224 -1.26 2.57 0.02
CA TYR A 224 -1.31 3.94 0.45
C TYR A 224 -2.73 4.35 0.84
N ARG A 225 -2.83 5.30 1.76
CA ARG A 225 -3.94 6.27 1.74
C ARG A 225 -3.64 7.34 0.71
N ALA A 226 -4.66 7.71 -0.06
CA ALA A 226 -4.57 8.70 -1.12
C ALA A 226 -5.39 9.95 -0.78
N HIS A 227 -4.87 11.11 -1.15
CA HIS A 227 -5.62 12.36 -1.13
C HIS A 227 -6.79 12.29 -2.14
N PRO A 228 -7.95 12.91 -1.87
CA PRO A 228 -9.11 12.86 -2.78
C PRO A 228 -8.83 13.34 -4.21
N ASP A 229 -7.85 14.23 -4.38
CA ASP A 229 -7.46 14.75 -5.70
C ASP A 229 -6.62 13.76 -6.51
N VAL A 230 -6.13 12.67 -5.92
CA VAL A 230 -5.37 11.64 -6.65
C VAL A 230 -6.34 10.83 -7.50
N ALA A 231 -6.16 10.87 -8.81
CA ALA A 231 -6.93 10.08 -9.78
C ALA A 231 -6.13 8.90 -10.34
N GLN A 232 -4.81 9.00 -10.36
CA GLN A 232 -3.93 7.98 -10.91
C GLN A 232 -2.65 7.88 -10.08
N VAL A 233 -2.13 6.67 -9.93
CA VAL A 233 -0.78 6.43 -9.43
C VAL A 233 -0.02 5.57 -10.41
N GLU A 234 1.27 5.81 -10.50
CA GLU A 234 2.18 4.97 -11.27
C GLU A 234 3.43 4.68 -10.45
N ALA A 235 4.01 3.52 -10.70
CA ALA A 235 5.25 3.11 -10.06
C ALA A 235 6.22 2.51 -11.06
N ARG A 236 7.50 2.54 -10.75
CA ARG A 236 8.53 1.77 -11.45
C ARG A 236 9.58 1.29 -10.47
N TYR A 237 10.23 0.18 -10.79
CA TYR A 237 11.37 -0.28 -10.01
C TYR A 237 12.65 0.45 -10.42
N VAL A 238 13.59 0.53 -9.48
CA VAL A 238 14.98 0.90 -9.68
C VAL A 238 15.83 -0.23 -9.12
N LEU A 239 16.62 -0.85 -10.00
CA LEU A 239 17.47 -1.98 -9.68
C LEU A 239 18.86 -1.76 -10.24
N ASN A 240 19.87 -1.75 -9.36
CA ASN A 240 21.28 -1.52 -9.74
C ASN A 240 21.45 -0.27 -10.63
N GLY A 241 20.75 0.82 -10.29
CA GLY A 241 20.77 2.08 -11.04
C GLY A 241 19.94 2.10 -12.32
N LYS A 242 19.37 0.97 -12.75
CA LYS A 242 18.50 0.89 -13.93
C LYS A 242 17.04 1.03 -13.53
N THR A 243 16.26 1.75 -14.33
CA THR A 243 14.82 1.96 -14.10
C THR A 243 14.00 1.02 -14.97
N GLY A 244 12.90 0.50 -14.41
CA GLY A 244 11.87 -0.21 -15.17
C GLY A 244 10.88 0.74 -15.85
N PRO A 245 9.95 0.19 -16.66
CA PRO A 245 8.83 0.97 -17.18
C PRO A 245 7.89 1.42 -16.05
N TRP A 246 7.16 2.51 -16.28
CA TRP A 246 6.06 2.93 -15.41
C TRP A 246 4.88 1.99 -15.57
N THR A 247 4.38 1.47 -14.45
CA THR A 247 3.15 0.66 -14.36
C THR A 247 2.07 1.46 -13.66
N SER A 248 0.85 1.43 -14.22
CA SER A 248 -0.32 2.06 -13.58
C SER A 248 -0.78 1.21 -12.39
N GLY A 249 -0.96 1.84 -11.24
CA GLY A 249 -1.54 1.22 -10.06
C GLY A 249 -3.06 1.40 -9.99
N VAL A 250 -3.62 1.16 -8.82
CA VAL A 250 -5.04 1.28 -8.52
C VAL A 250 -5.26 2.50 -7.62
N VAL A 251 -6.31 3.28 -7.88
CA VAL A 251 -6.79 4.34 -6.96
C VAL A 251 -8.29 4.17 -6.81
N SER A 252 -8.77 4.00 -5.57
CA SER A 252 -10.20 3.81 -5.27
C SER A 252 -10.46 4.12 -3.81
N ASP A 253 -11.56 4.84 -3.52
CA ASP A 253 -12.10 5.04 -2.17
C ASP A 253 -11.09 5.61 -1.15
N GLY A 254 -10.21 6.50 -1.60
CA GLY A 254 -9.18 7.11 -0.74
C GLY A 254 -7.98 6.20 -0.46
N PHE A 255 -7.82 5.11 -1.21
CA PHE A 255 -6.65 4.24 -1.18
C PHE A 255 -5.98 4.17 -2.54
N ALA A 256 -4.68 3.87 -2.53
CA ALA A 256 -3.94 3.55 -3.74
C ALA A 256 -3.04 2.33 -3.54
N TYR A 257 -2.96 1.48 -4.56
CA TYR A 257 -2.09 0.30 -4.59
C TYR A 257 -1.17 0.37 -5.80
N ILE A 258 0.10 0.06 -5.59
CA ILE A 258 1.08 -0.05 -6.67
C ILE A 258 1.77 -1.39 -6.59
N GLU A 259 2.19 -1.87 -7.75
CA GLU A 259 3.01 -3.05 -7.90
C GLU A 259 4.02 -2.83 -9.02
N VAL A 260 5.26 -3.23 -8.77
CA VAL A 260 6.34 -3.27 -9.75
C VAL A 260 6.96 -4.66 -9.76
N GLN A 261 7.30 -5.13 -10.94
CA GLN A 261 7.94 -6.41 -11.17
C GLN A 261 9.17 -6.21 -12.03
N ALA A 262 10.26 -6.88 -11.69
CA ALA A 262 11.44 -7.03 -12.52
C ALA A 262 11.62 -8.50 -12.87
N ASN A 263 12.00 -8.78 -14.12
CA ASN A 263 12.31 -10.13 -14.59
C ASN A 263 13.82 -10.26 -14.80
N GLY A 264 14.41 -11.38 -14.41
CA GLY A 264 15.84 -11.63 -14.49
C GLY A 264 16.28 -12.64 -13.42
N LYS A 265 17.56 -13.01 -13.38
CA LYS A 265 18.08 -13.84 -12.29
C LYS A 265 18.41 -12.98 -11.09
N PHE A 266 17.71 -13.16 -9.99
CA PHE A 266 17.91 -12.42 -8.74
C PHE A 266 18.57 -13.28 -7.67
N THR A 267 19.14 -12.61 -6.66
CA THR A 267 19.66 -13.26 -5.46
C THR A 267 18.73 -13.06 -4.27
N VAL A 268 18.68 -14.04 -3.37
CA VAL A 268 17.89 -13.94 -2.13
C VAL A 268 18.32 -12.70 -1.35
N GLY A 269 17.35 -11.88 -0.95
CA GLY A 269 17.59 -10.63 -0.21
C GLY A 269 17.83 -9.40 -1.09
N GLN A 270 17.91 -9.55 -2.42
CA GLN A 270 17.87 -8.43 -3.34
C GLN A 270 16.55 -7.66 -3.20
N LYS A 271 16.61 -6.33 -3.21
CA LYS A 271 15.44 -5.46 -3.03
C LYS A 271 15.21 -4.61 -4.27
N LEU A 272 13.94 -4.31 -4.55
CA LEU A 272 13.59 -3.27 -5.50
C LEU A 272 13.42 -1.96 -4.74
N LYS A 273 14.13 -0.94 -5.18
CA LYS A 273 13.70 0.43 -4.87
C LYS A 273 12.52 0.75 -5.77
N THR A 274 11.49 1.38 -5.23
CA THR A 274 10.32 1.78 -6.00
C THR A 274 10.24 3.30 -6.08
N GLU A 275 10.11 3.82 -7.30
CA GLU A 275 9.76 5.21 -7.55
C GLU A 275 8.27 5.30 -7.86
N VAL A 276 7.63 6.35 -7.36
CA VAL A 276 6.18 6.50 -7.41
C VAL A 276 5.85 7.91 -7.87
N ARG A 277 4.76 8.05 -8.59
CA ARG A 277 4.16 9.34 -8.93
C ARG A 277 2.65 9.24 -8.84
N ALA A 278 2.02 10.33 -8.43
CA ALA A 278 0.58 10.47 -8.33
C ALA A 278 0.13 11.62 -9.23
N PHE A 279 -1.05 11.50 -9.83
CA PHE A 279 -1.62 12.52 -10.71
C PHE A 279 -3.05 12.84 -10.32
N ASP A 280 -3.43 14.10 -10.57
CA ASP A 280 -4.83 14.52 -10.50
C ASP A 280 -5.62 14.06 -11.74
N ALA A 281 -6.93 14.30 -11.73
CA ALA A 281 -7.82 13.94 -12.84
C ALA A 281 -7.50 14.69 -14.17
N LYS A 282 -6.69 15.75 -14.12
CA LYS A 282 -6.23 16.52 -15.28
C LYS A 282 -4.85 16.06 -15.77
N GLY A 283 -4.23 15.09 -15.08
CA GLY A 283 -2.89 14.59 -15.40
C GLY A 283 -1.75 15.42 -14.82
N HIS A 284 -2.02 16.37 -13.92
CA HIS A 284 -0.96 17.09 -13.22
C HIS A 284 -0.37 16.23 -12.13
N GLN A 285 0.96 16.21 -12.03
CA GLN A 285 1.64 15.45 -11.00
C GLN A 285 1.47 16.12 -9.63
N LEU A 286 1.08 15.32 -8.63
CA LEU A 286 0.93 15.73 -7.24
C LEU A 286 2.19 15.39 -6.44
N PRO A 287 2.57 16.20 -5.43
CA PRO A 287 3.65 15.88 -4.50
C PRO A 287 3.35 14.62 -3.66
N ILE A 288 4.34 13.76 -3.40
CA ILE A 288 4.20 12.51 -2.62
C ILE A 288 5.11 12.44 -1.40
#